data_AF-A0AAV0WQ95-F1
#
_entry.id   AF-A0AAV0WQ95-F1
#
_cell.length_a   1.000
_cell.length_b   1.000
_cell.length_c   1.000
_cell.angle_alpha   90.00
_cell.angle_beta   90.00
_cell.angle_gamma   90.00
#
_symmetry.space_group_name_H-M   'P 1'
#
loop_
_entity.id
_entity.type
_entity.pdbx_description
1 polymer ?
#
loop_
_entity_poly.entity_id
_entity_poly.type
_entity_poly.pdbx_seq_one_letter_code
_entity_poly.pdbx_strand_id
1 'polypeptide(L)'
;MGKTQYTQKFREEWLTDALFKDWLVKIELDRNKARCRFCKTEVVAKRYDLLQHTKTKKHIEASNGFATSRSVANYTKPPSLKTSDAEGTLALFTAVHCSILTCDHLGVLCK
;
A
#
# COMPACT_ATOMS: atom_id res chain seq x y z
N MET A 1 -27.28 6.75 35.91
CA MET A 1 -28.00 6.62 34.62
C MET A 1 -27.02 6.91 33.49
N GLY A 2 -26.63 5.89 32.72
CA GLY A 2 -25.69 6.05 31.61
C GLY A 2 -26.36 6.78 30.45
N LYS A 3 -25.72 7.83 29.94
CA LYS A 3 -26.22 8.60 28.79
C LYS A 3 -26.32 7.66 27.58
N THR A 4 -27.48 7.62 26.91
CA THR A 4 -27.67 6.86 25.67
C THR A 4 -26.72 7.39 24.61
N GLN A 5 -25.75 6.56 24.20
CA GLN A 5 -24.76 6.95 23.22
C GLN A 5 -25.42 6.98 21.84
N TYR A 6 -25.60 8.18 21.28
CA TYR A 6 -26.12 8.35 19.92
C TYR A 6 -25.26 7.56 18.91
N THR A 7 -25.88 6.57 18.29
CA THR A 7 -25.24 5.73 17.26
C THR A 7 -25.42 6.38 15.90
N GLN A 8 -24.31 6.58 15.20
CA GLN A 8 -24.32 7.08 13.83
C GLN A 8 -23.93 5.93 12.90
N LYS A 9 -24.69 5.74 11.82
CA LYS A 9 -24.32 4.79 10.77
C LYS A 9 -23.16 5.36 9.97
N PHE A 10 -22.25 4.47 9.59
CA PHE A 10 -21.15 4.78 8.68
C PHE A 10 -21.69 5.31 7.36
N ARG A 11 -21.09 6.41 6.87
CA ARG A 11 -21.47 7.03 5.60
C ARG A 11 -20.38 6.77 4.56
N GLU A 12 -20.78 6.32 3.39
CA GLU A 12 -19.85 6.01 2.31
C GLU A 12 -19.15 7.26 1.75
N GLU A 13 -19.78 8.43 1.91
CA GLU A 13 -19.18 9.74 1.59
C GLU A 13 -17.84 9.98 2.32
N TRP A 14 -17.63 9.35 3.48
CA TRP A 14 -16.37 9.48 4.23
C TRP A 14 -15.21 8.71 3.60
N LEU A 15 -15.45 7.75 2.71
CA LEU A 15 -14.36 7.13 1.93
C LEU A 15 -13.84 8.06 0.83
N THR A 16 -14.62 9.07 0.44
CA THR A 16 -14.25 10.04 -0.60
C THR A 16 -13.75 11.36 -0.03
N ASP A 17 -14.12 11.68 1.21
CA ASP A 17 -13.69 12.89 1.93
C ASP A 17 -12.16 12.88 2.13
N ALA A 18 -11.50 13.99 1.77
CA ALA A 18 -10.04 14.13 1.79
C ALA A 18 -9.44 13.94 3.20
N LEU A 19 -10.23 14.17 4.25
CA LEU A 19 -9.79 14.02 5.64
C LEU A 19 -9.74 12.56 6.12
N PHE A 20 -10.49 11.66 5.47
CA PHE A 20 -10.72 10.30 5.96
C PHE A 20 -10.29 9.22 4.97
N LYS A 21 -10.33 9.49 3.66
CA LYS A 21 -10.04 8.55 2.58
C LYS A 21 -8.72 7.78 2.75
N ASP A 22 -7.67 8.44 3.25
CA ASP A 22 -6.34 7.84 3.31
C ASP A 22 -6.22 6.70 4.32
N TRP A 23 -7.04 6.72 5.37
CA TRP A 23 -6.91 5.81 6.51
C TRP A 23 -8.20 5.07 6.89
N LEU A 24 -9.36 5.61 6.55
CA LEU A 24 -10.64 5.06 6.96
C LEU A 24 -11.05 3.91 6.03
N VAL A 25 -11.33 2.75 6.63
CA VAL A 25 -11.76 1.54 5.91
C VAL A 25 -13.12 1.11 6.44
N LYS A 26 -14.06 0.87 5.52
CA LYS A 26 -15.40 0.34 5.84
C LYS A 26 -15.28 -1.11 6.31
N ILE A 27 -16.04 -1.46 7.35
CA ILE A 27 -16.24 -2.85 7.77
C ILE A 27 -17.63 -3.27 7.26
N GLU A 28 -17.69 -4.31 6.43
CA GLU A 28 -18.97 -4.77 5.85
C GLU A 28 -19.88 -5.44 6.89
N LEU A 29 -19.28 -6.08 7.90
CA LEU A 29 -19.99 -6.76 8.99
C LEU A 29 -20.73 -5.77 9.91
N ASP A 30 -20.13 -4.60 10.18
CA ASP A 30 -20.61 -3.65 11.19
C ASP A 30 -20.76 -2.24 10.61
N ARG A 31 -22.00 -1.83 10.33
CA ARG A 31 -22.32 -0.49 9.83
C ARG A 31 -22.13 0.64 10.84
N ASN A 32 -21.84 0.32 12.10
CA ASN A 32 -21.66 1.29 13.19
C ASN A 32 -20.18 1.47 13.57
N LYS A 33 -19.28 0.70 12.94
CA LYS A 33 -17.84 0.74 13.18
C LYS A 33 -17.11 0.95 11.85
N ALA A 34 -15.92 1.51 11.95
CA ALA A 34 -14.97 1.59 10.85
C ALA A 34 -13.61 1.11 11.34
N ARG A 35 -12.71 0.80 10.42
CA ARG A 35 -11.35 0.40 10.74
C ARG A 35 -10.37 1.47 10.31
N CYS A 36 -9.38 1.74 11.14
CA CYS A 36 -8.25 2.57 10.75
C CYS A 36 -7.15 1.69 10.11
N ARG A 37 -6.74 2.02 8.89
CA ARG A 37 -5.64 1.36 8.18
C ARG A 37 -4.29 1.58 8.86
N PHE A 38 -4.07 2.78 9.39
CA PHE A 38 -2.81 3.14 10.05
C PHE A 38 -2.68 2.51 11.43
N CYS A 39 -3.69 2.68 12.28
CA CYS A 39 -3.70 2.18 13.65
C CYS A 39 -4.07 0.69 13.77
N LYS A 40 -4.67 0.10 12.73
CA LYS A 40 -5.26 -1.25 12.71
C LYS A 40 -6.38 -1.48 13.76
N THR A 41 -6.90 -0.41 14.36
CA THR A 41 -7.96 -0.44 15.38
C THR A 41 -9.34 -0.20 14.77
N GLU A 42 -10.37 -0.76 15.40
CA GLU A 42 -11.76 -0.39 15.16
C GLU A 42 -12.08 0.94 15.83
N VAL A 43 -12.81 1.81 15.13
CA VAL A 43 -13.28 3.11 15.59
C VAL A 43 -14.79 3.20 15.39
N VAL A 44 -15.47 3.93 16.26
CA VAL A 44 -16.91 4.16 16.14
C VAL A 44 -17.16 5.01 14.89
N ALA A 45 -18.15 4.64 14.08
CA ALA A 45 -18.53 5.35 12.86
C ALA A 45 -19.30 6.66 13.14
N LYS A 46 -18.77 7.48 14.05
CA LYS A 46 -19.29 8.80 14.40
C LYS A 46 -18.28 9.85 13.96
N ARG A 47 -18.71 10.86 13.20
CA ARG A 47 -17.79 11.86 12.62
C ARG A 47 -16.91 12.55 13.68
N TYR A 48 -17.46 12.80 14.86
CA TYR A 48 -16.70 13.37 15.99
C TYR A 48 -15.58 12.44 16.48
N ASP A 49 -15.88 11.16 16.69
CA ASP A 49 -14.89 10.16 17.11
C ASP A 49 -13.81 9.96 16.05
N LEU A 50 -14.17 10.00 14.76
CA LEU A 50 -13.20 9.96 13.66
C LEU A 50 -12.26 11.17 13.68
N LEU A 51 -12.79 12.37 13.93
CA LEU A 51 -11.99 13.61 14.06
C LEU A 51 -11.12 13.62 15.34
N GLN A 52 -11.57 12.99 16.42
CA GLN A 52 -10.71 12.79 17.59
C GLN A 52 -9.63 11.76 17.31
N HIS A 53 -9.95 10.68 16.60
CA HIS A 53 -9.01 9.61 16.28
C HIS A 53 -7.79 10.14 15.52
N THR A 54 -7.99 11.04 14.55
CA THR A 54 -6.87 11.65 13.79
C THR A 54 -5.90 12.44 14.67
N LYS A 55 -6.35 12.95 15.82
CA LYS A 55 -5.54 13.70 16.79
C LYS A 55 -4.84 12.81 17.82
N THR A 56 -5.14 11.51 17.85
CA THR A 56 -4.51 10.61 18.82
C THR A 56 -3.04 10.38 18.49
N LYS A 57 -2.18 10.28 19.51
CA LYS A 57 -0.74 10.01 19.33
C LYS A 57 -0.49 8.78 18.47
N LYS A 58 -1.24 7.69 18.73
CA LYS A 58 -1.18 6.45 17.94
C LYS A 58 -1.41 6.68 16.45
N HIS A 59 -2.40 7.50 16.11
CA HIS A 59 -2.70 7.81 14.72
C HIS A 59 -1.60 8.66 14.08
N ILE A 60 -1.13 9.69 14.78
CA ILE A 60 -0.08 10.59 14.29
C ILE A 60 1.20 9.78 14.01
N GLU A 61 1.65 8.96 14.96
CA GLU A 61 2.84 8.12 14.81
C GLU A 61 2.70 7.13 13.65
N ALA A 62 1.54 6.46 13.53
CA ALA A 62 1.29 5.50 12.45
C ALA A 62 1.17 6.18 11.08
N SER A 63 0.57 7.37 11.01
CA SER A 63 0.44 8.16 9.77
C SER A 63 1.80 8.60 9.23
N ASN A 64 2.73 8.99 10.12
CA ASN A 64 4.09 9.36 9.75
C ASN A 64 4.87 8.17 9.14
N GLY A 65 4.66 6.96 9.66
CA GLY A 65 5.23 5.74 9.08
C GLY A 65 4.71 5.41 7.68
N PHE A 66 3.45 5.76 7.40
CA PHE A 66 2.86 5.59 6.07
C PHE A 66 3.32 6.67 5.08
N ALA A 67 3.43 7.94 5.50
CA ALA A 67 3.95 9.02 4.67
C ALA A 67 5.42 8.78 4.26
N THR A 68 6.18 8.07 5.10
CA THR A 68 7.58 7.69 4.84
C THR A 68 7.74 6.34 4.14
N SER A 69 6.64 5.64 3.82
CA SER A 69 6.67 4.42 3.01
C SER A 69 7.29 4.73 1.65
N ARG A 70 8.58 4.38 1.51
CA ARG A 70 9.32 4.55 0.27
C ARG A 70 8.63 3.72 -0.79
N SER A 71 8.15 4.38 -1.84
CA SER A 71 7.67 3.73 -3.05
C SER A 71 8.62 2.61 -3.45
N VAL A 72 8.06 1.43 -3.74
CA VAL A 72 8.84 0.28 -4.25
C VAL A 72 9.58 0.67 -5.54
N ALA A 73 9.10 1.70 -6.26
CA ALA A 73 9.76 2.24 -7.44
C ALA A 73 11.19 2.75 -7.18
N ASN A 74 11.53 3.14 -5.95
CA ASN A 74 12.89 3.56 -5.60
C ASN A 74 13.86 2.38 -5.36
N TYR A 75 13.36 1.14 -5.30
CA TYR A 75 14.20 -0.05 -5.15
C TYR A 75 14.66 -0.62 -6.49
N THR A 76 13.94 -0.31 -7.58
CA THR A 76 14.39 -0.63 -8.93
C THR A 76 15.37 0.44 -9.39
N LYS A 77 16.59 0.03 -9.76
CA LYS A 77 17.52 0.94 -10.43
C LYS A 77 16.85 1.42 -11.73
N PRO A 78 16.83 2.73 -12.03
CA PRO A 78 16.31 3.20 -13.30
C PRO A 78 17.14 2.57 -14.44
N PRO A 79 16.50 2.18 -15.56
CA PRO A 79 17.22 1.64 -16.70
C PRO A 79 18.21 2.71 -17.19
N SER A 80 19.49 2.37 -17.14
CA SER A 80 20.59 3.22 -17.62
C SER A 80 21.01 2.72 -19.00
N LEU A 81 21.33 3.64 -19.91
CA LEU A 81 21.83 3.30 -21.25
C LEU A 81 23.06 2.38 -21.18
N LYS A 82 23.91 2.55 -20.16
CA LYS A 82 25.08 1.68 -19.93
C LYS A 82 24.68 0.25 -19.56
N THR A 83 23.60 0.10 -18.79
CA THR A 83 23.08 -1.21 -18.38
C THR A 83 22.46 -1.93 -19.58
N SER A 84 21.64 -1.23 -20.37
CA SER A 84 21.02 -1.82 -21.57
C SER A 84 22.06 -2.19 -22.64
N ASP A 85 23.13 -1.40 -22.80
CA ASP A 85 24.22 -1.70 -23.73
C ASP A 85 25.00 -2.96 -23.32
N ALA A 86 25.30 -3.11 -22.02
CA ALA A 86 25.92 -4.31 -21.48
C ALA A 86 25.03 -5.56 -21.63
N GLU A 87 23.73 -5.43 -21.33
CA GLU A 87 22.75 -6.51 -21.49
C GLU A 87 22.61 -6.92 -22.97
N GLY A 88 22.54 -5.96 -23.89
CA GLY A 88 22.49 -6.22 -25.32
C GLY A 88 23.74 -6.92 -25.85
N THR A 89 24.92 -6.51 -25.38
CA THR A 89 26.19 -7.15 -25.73
C THR A 89 26.26 -8.60 -25.25
N LEU A 90 25.82 -8.87 -24.01
CA LEU A 90 25.75 -10.22 -23.46
C LEU A 90 24.74 -11.10 -24.23
N ALA A 91 23.60 -10.54 -24.62
CA ALA A 91 22.60 -11.24 -25.42
C ALA A 91 23.14 -11.62 -26.80
N LEU A 92 23.87 -10.71 -27.45
CA LEU A 92 24.48 -10.97 -28.75
C LEU A 92 25.59 -12.03 -28.65
N PHE A 93 26.44 -11.95 -27.61
CA PHE A 93 27.48 -12.94 -27.37
C PHE A 93 26.89 -14.34 -27.16
N THR A 94 25.86 -14.45 -26.32
CA THR A 94 25.19 -15.74 -26.06
C THR A 94 24.51 -16.29 -27.32
N ALA A 95 23.88 -15.44 -28.13
CA ALA A 95 23.26 -15.87 -29.39
C ALA A 95 24.27 -16.44 -30.41
N VAL A 96 25.50 -15.92 -30.43
CA VAL A 96 26.55 -16.34 -31.37
C VAL A 96 27.35 -17.53 -30.85
N HIS A 97 27.62 -17.58 -29.54
CA HIS A 97 28.63 -18.48 -28.97
C HIS A 97 28.07 -19.58 -28.06
N CYS A 98 26.79 -19.53 -27.68
CA CYS A 98 26.17 -20.56 -26.86
C CYS A 98 25.25 -21.46 -27.67
N SER A 99 25.18 -22.74 -27.31
CA SER A 99 24.22 -23.65 -27.93
C SER A 99 22.79 -23.29 -27.52
N ILE A 100 21.85 -23.40 -28.46
CA ILE A 100 20.44 -23.09 -28.20
C ILE A 100 19.88 -23.92 -27.04
N LEU A 101 20.34 -25.18 -26.89
CA LEU A 101 19.91 -26.12 -25.86
C LEU A 101 20.35 -25.68 -24.45
N THR A 102 21.57 -25.16 -24.31
CA THR A 102 22.04 -24.62 -23.03
C THR A 102 21.31 -23.34 -22.64
N CYS A 103 20.98 -22.49 -23.62
CA CYS A 103 20.18 -21.28 -23.38
C CYS A 103 18.74 -21.61 -23.00
N ASP A 104 18.14 -22.62 -23.64
CA ASP A 104 16.79 -23.09 -23.33
C ASP A 104 16.69 -23.66 -21.91
N HIS A 105 17.63 -24.52 -21.51
CA HIS A 105 17.69 -25.05 -20.14
C HIS A 105 17.88 -23.94 -19.09
N LEU A 106 18.71 -22.93 -19.39
CA LEU A 106 18.86 -21.76 -18.53
C LEU A 106 17.52 -21.00 -18.41
N GLY A 107 16.80 -20.82 -19.50
CA GLY A 107 15.48 -20.18 -19.50
C GLY A 107 14.44 -20.93 -18.66
N VAL A 108 14.50 -22.26 -18.63
CA VAL A 108 13.64 -23.09 -17.75
C VAL A 108 13.96 -22.86 -16.27
N LEU A 109 15.23 -22.65 -15.91
CA LEU A 109 15.67 -22.40 -14.53
C LEU A 109 15.40 -20.98 -14.04
N CYS A 110 15.29 -19.99 -14.94
CA CYS A 110 15.05 -18.58 -14.59
C CYS A 110 13.55 -18.20 -14.48
N LYS A 111 12.64 -19.16 -14.58
CA LYS A 111 11.21 -19.01 -14.22
C LYS A 111 11.00 -19.08 -12.72
#